data_AF-A0A969BX30-F1
#
_entry.id   AF-A0A969BX30-F1
#
_cell.length_a   1.000
_cell.length_b   1.000
_cell.length_c   1.000
_cell.angle_alpha   90.00
_cell.angle_beta   90.00
_cell.angle_gamma   90.00
#
_symmetry.space_group_name_H-M   'P 1'
#
loop_
_entity.id
_entity.type
_entity.pdbx_description
1 polymer ?
#
loop_
_entity_poly.entity_id
_entity_poly.type
_entity_poly.pdbx_seq_one_letter_code
_entity_poly.pdbx_strand_id
1 'polypeptide(L)'
;MRVQARAHWEPKAGSHASEYEDAYWPTHVADDALVDDFCCAVADGATESSYSRMWAKQLAQAACHKHWLDETALTRALAAVAATVGRACAAAHAAA
;
A
#
# COMPACT_ATOMS: atom_id res chain seq x y z
N MET A 1 -24.11 10.08 -4.21
CA MET A 1 -23.81 10.64 -2.88
C MET A 1 -22.85 11.81 -3.02
N ARG A 2 -23.01 12.87 -2.21
CA ARG A 2 -22.06 13.99 -2.15
C ARG A 2 -21.13 13.78 -0.96
N VAL A 3 -19.82 13.73 -1.19
CA VAL A 3 -18.83 13.37 -0.16
C VAL A 3 -17.82 14.48 0.03
N GLN A 4 -17.51 14.76 1.30
CA GLN A 4 -16.37 15.56 1.72
C GLN A 4 -15.55 14.71 2.69
N ALA A 5 -14.25 14.58 2.44
CA ALA A 5 -13.37 13.77 3.28
C ALA A 5 -12.05 14.50 3.50
N ARG A 6 -11.55 14.45 4.74
CA ARG A 6 -10.28 15.03 5.15
C ARG A 6 -9.54 14.04 6.03
N ALA A 7 -8.25 13.84 5.76
CA ALA A 7 -7.38 13.01 6.56
C ALA A 7 -6.61 13.85 7.57
N HIS A 8 -6.55 13.37 8.80
CA HIS A 8 -5.77 13.96 9.89
C HIS A 8 -4.83 12.88 10.42
N TRP A 9 -3.56 13.23 10.61
CA TRP A 9 -2.53 12.33 11.13
C TRP A 9 -1.46 13.14 11.84
N GLU A 10 -0.79 12.51 12.80
CA GLU A 10 0.26 13.11 13.61
C GLU A 10 1.32 12.05 13.91
N PRO A 11 2.63 12.32 13.71
CA PRO A 11 3.68 11.42 14.13
C PRO A 11 3.65 11.11 15.63
N LYS A 12 4.12 9.92 16.00
CA LYS A 12 4.40 9.62 17.41
C LYS A 12 5.42 10.62 17.96
N ALA A 13 5.25 11.01 19.22
CA ALA A 13 6.14 11.97 19.85
C ALA A 13 7.60 11.48 19.81
N GLY A 14 8.49 12.28 19.22
CA GLY A 14 9.91 11.95 19.05
C GLY A 14 10.25 11.21 17.75
N SER A 15 9.26 10.77 16.97
CA SER A 15 9.47 10.21 15.63
C SER A 15 9.45 11.30 14.57
N HIS A 16 10.30 11.18 13.55
CA HIS A 16 10.26 12.09 12.41
C HIS A 16 9.05 11.79 11.51
N ALA A 17 8.52 12.80 10.82
CA ALA A 17 7.44 12.59 9.85
C ALA A 17 7.81 11.58 8.75
N SER A 18 9.10 11.46 8.42
CA SER A 18 9.59 10.44 7.48
C SER A 18 9.58 9.01 8.04
N GLU A 19 9.31 8.82 9.32
CA GLU A 19 9.25 7.51 9.99
C GLU A 19 7.80 7.08 10.26
N TYR A 20 6.84 8.01 10.18
CA TYR A 20 5.42 7.73 10.42
C TYR A 20 4.83 6.65 9.50
N GLU A 21 4.43 5.52 10.05
CA GLU A 21 4.21 4.32 9.25
C GLU A 21 2.78 4.18 8.70
N ASP A 22 1.81 4.84 9.34
CA ASP A 22 0.41 4.73 8.98
C ASP A 22 0.17 5.27 7.58
N ALA A 23 -0.82 4.69 6.92
CA ALA A 23 -1.27 5.11 5.62
C ALA A 23 -2.79 5.15 5.55
N TYR A 24 -3.30 6.01 4.66
CA TYR A 24 -4.72 6.12 4.39
C TYR A 24 -4.97 6.26 2.90
N TRP A 25 -6.19 5.95 2.49
CA TRP A 25 -6.70 6.10 1.14
C TRP A 25 -8.14 6.61 1.18
N PRO A 26 -8.56 7.47 0.24
CA PRO A 26 -7.74 8.19 -0.75
C PRO A 26 -6.90 9.32 -0.16
N THR A 27 -5.73 9.61 -0.75
CA THR A 27 -4.86 10.72 -0.32
C THR A 27 -5.34 12.10 -0.78
N HIS A 28 -6.26 12.10 -1.74
CA HIS A 28 -6.94 13.29 -2.23
C HIS A 28 -8.39 12.94 -2.54
N VAL A 29 -9.31 13.70 -1.99
CA VAL A 29 -10.72 13.67 -2.39
C VAL A 29 -11.02 15.05 -2.94
N ALA A 30 -11.51 15.09 -4.18
CA ALA A 30 -11.98 16.35 -4.75
C ALA A 30 -13.08 16.90 -3.83
N ASP A 31 -12.95 18.17 -3.47
CA ASP A 31 -14.00 18.85 -2.71
C ASP A 31 -15.31 18.69 -3.47
N ASP A 32 -16.34 18.20 -2.77
CA ASP A 32 -17.71 18.11 -3.29
C ASP A 32 -17.93 17.06 -4.39
N ALA A 33 -17.14 15.98 -4.39
CA ALA A 33 -17.31 14.89 -5.34
C ALA A 33 -18.70 14.23 -5.25
N LEU A 34 -19.35 14.11 -6.41
CA LEU A 34 -20.57 13.34 -6.59
C LEU A 34 -20.18 11.92 -7.03
N VAL A 35 -20.34 10.95 -6.14
CA VAL A 35 -19.91 9.57 -6.35
C VAL A 35 -21.04 8.59 -6.05
N ASP A 36 -21.07 7.46 -6.75
CA ASP A 36 -22.03 6.39 -6.51
C ASP A 36 -21.65 5.58 -5.26
N ASP A 37 -20.36 5.24 -5.15
CA ASP A 37 -19.76 4.57 -4.00
C ASP A 37 -18.55 5.38 -3.50
N PHE A 38 -18.38 5.47 -2.18
CA PHE A 38 -17.18 6.04 -1.55
C PHE A 38 -16.50 4.98 -0.69
N CYS A 39 -15.20 4.80 -0.89
CA CYS A 39 -14.38 3.95 -0.04
C CYS A 39 -13.23 4.75 0.55
N CYS A 40 -13.03 4.60 1.86
CA CYS A 40 -11.86 5.05 2.57
C CYS A 40 -11.28 3.92 3.40
N ALA A 41 -9.96 3.91 3.55
CA ALA A 41 -9.26 2.91 4.34
C ALA A 41 -8.08 3.56 5.08
N VAL A 42 -7.76 3.01 6.25
CA VAL A 42 -6.59 3.37 7.06
C VAL A 42 -5.88 2.07 7.42
N ALA A 43 -4.56 2.07 7.38
CA ALA A 43 -3.72 0.94 7.75
C ALA A 43 -2.60 1.42 8.67
N ASP A 44 -2.38 0.68 9.75
CA ASP A 44 -1.29 0.87 10.71
C ASP A 44 -0.04 0.14 10.21
N GLY A 45 1.13 0.77 10.37
CA GLY A 45 2.41 0.14 10.14
C GLY A 45 2.77 -0.75 11.32
N ALA A 46 2.91 -2.05 11.09
CA ALA A 46 3.10 -3.01 12.18
C ALA A 46 4.48 -2.95 12.87
N THR A 47 5.48 -2.20 12.37
CA THR A 47 6.88 -2.22 12.88
C THR A 47 7.69 -0.99 12.44
N GLU A 48 8.63 -0.49 13.26
CA GLU A 48 9.65 0.54 12.90
C GLU A 48 10.69 0.08 11.85
N SER A 49 10.30 -0.80 10.93
CA SER A 49 11.10 -1.20 9.77
C SER A 49 10.87 -0.25 8.61
N SER A 50 11.89 -0.05 7.77
CA SER A 50 11.84 0.83 6.60
C SER A 50 10.76 0.47 5.56
N TYR A 51 10.08 -0.68 5.71
CA TYR A 51 9.06 -1.19 4.79
C TYR A 51 7.63 -1.12 5.33
N SER A 52 7.40 -0.84 6.62
CA SER A 52 6.06 -0.86 7.21
C SER A 52 5.11 0.13 6.54
N ARG A 53 5.59 1.35 6.28
CA ARG A 53 4.83 2.36 5.52
C ARG A 53 4.44 1.89 4.13
N MET A 54 5.34 1.20 3.43
CA MET A 54 5.07 0.72 2.07
C MET A 54 3.94 -0.31 2.09
N TRP A 55 3.96 -1.19 3.09
CA TRP A 55 2.91 -2.19 3.29
C TRP A 55 1.58 -1.56 3.65
N ALA A 56 1.56 -0.63 4.62
CA ALA A 56 0.36 0.10 5.01
C ALA A 56 -0.28 0.83 3.81
N LYS A 57 0.53 1.48 2.97
CA LYS A 57 0.05 2.14 1.73
C LYS A 57 -0.62 1.17 0.77
N GLN A 58 0.03 0.04 0.48
CA GLN A 58 -0.52 -0.97 -0.43
C GLN A 58 -1.81 -1.57 0.13
N LEU A 59 -1.86 -1.82 1.44
CA LEU A 59 -3.04 -2.37 2.10
C LEU A 59 -4.23 -1.39 2.06
N ALA A 60 -4.02 -0.13 2.44
CA ALA A 60 -5.07 0.89 2.40
C ALA A 60 -5.60 1.11 0.97
N GLN A 61 -4.73 1.09 -0.04
CA GLN A 61 -5.14 1.17 -1.43
C GLN A 61 -5.93 -0.06 -1.88
N ALA A 62 -5.43 -1.27 -1.60
CA ALA A 62 -6.05 -2.51 -2.05
C ALA A 62 -7.45 -2.71 -1.46
N ALA A 63 -7.66 -2.34 -0.19
CA ALA A 63 -8.95 -2.45 0.48
C ALA A 63 -10.10 -1.79 -0.30
N CYS A 64 -9.82 -0.65 -0.96
CA CYS A 64 -10.81 0.10 -1.72
C CYS A 64 -10.96 -0.33 -3.18
N HIS A 65 -10.00 -1.07 -3.74
CA HIS A 65 -10.09 -1.55 -5.13
C HIS A 65 -10.87 -2.87 -5.26
N LYS A 66 -11.52 -3.36 -4.18
CA LYS A 66 -12.27 -4.64 -4.12
C LYS A 66 -11.45 -5.88 -4.53
N HIS A 67 -10.16 -5.74 -4.81
CA HIS A 67 -9.19 -6.81 -4.90
C HIS A 67 -8.62 -7.07 -3.51
N TRP A 68 -9.47 -7.52 -2.59
CA TRP A 68 -8.94 -8.21 -1.42
C TRP A 68 -8.12 -9.37 -1.95
N LEU A 69 -6.92 -9.54 -1.38
CA LEU A 69 -5.94 -10.54 -1.78
C LEU A 69 -6.63 -11.90 -1.87
N ASP A 70 -7.06 -12.29 -3.07
CA ASP A 70 -7.27 -13.70 -3.35
C ASP A 70 -5.90 -14.32 -3.08
N GLU A 71 -5.82 -15.12 -2.02
CA GLU A 71 -4.60 -15.77 -1.58
C GLU A 71 -3.93 -16.51 -2.75
N THR A 72 -4.75 -17.02 -3.69
CA THR A 72 -4.33 -17.64 -4.94
C THR A 72 -3.72 -16.66 -5.94
N ALA A 73 -4.25 -15.44 -6.04
CA ALA A 73 -3.71 -14.38 -6.89
C ALA A 73 -2.40 -13.81 -6.32
N LEU A 74 -2.33 -13.59 -5.00
CA LEU A 74 -1.12 -13.14 -4.33
C LEU A 74 0.00 -14.18 -4.45
N THR A 75 -0.31 -15.45 -4.20
CA THR A 75 0.65 -16.55 -4.32
C THR A 75 1.21 -16.65 -5.76
N ARG A 76 0.34 -16.51 -6.78
CA ARG A 76 0.79 -16.45 -8.18
C ARG A 76 1.69 -15.26 -8.46
N ALA A 77 1.32 -14.07 -7.98
CA ALA A 77 2.12 -12.86 -8.20
C ALA A 77 3.51 -12.99 -7.56
N LEU A 78 3.58 -13.49 -6.33
CA LEU A 78 4.86 -13.72 -5.62
C LEU A 78 5.72 -14.78 -6.33
N ALA A 79 5.12 -15.89 -6.79
CA ALA A 79 5.84 -16.91 -7.55
C ALA A 79 6.41 -16.36 -8.86
N ALA A 80 5.66 -15.50 -9.57
CA ALA A 80 6.12 -14.87 -10.80
C ALA A 80 7.29 -13.89 -10.56
N VAL A 81 7.25 -13.12 -9.47
CA VAL A 81 8.36 -12.23 -9.05
C VAL A 81 9.59 -13.06 -8.71
N ALA A 82 9.45 -14.11 -7.89
CA ALA A 82 10.56 -14.99 -7.53
C ALA A 82 11.22 -15.64 -8.76
N ALA A 83 10.42 -16.11 -9.73
CA ALA A 83 10.94 -16.67 -10.97
C ALA A 83 11.67 -15.62 -11.83
N THR A 84 11.23 -14.36 -11.81
CA THR A 84 11.87 -13.26 -12.54
C THR A 84 13.20 -12.87 -11.91
N VAL A 85 13.25 -12.76 -10.59
CA VAL A 85 14.50 -12.52 -9.84
C VAL A 85 15.47 -13.67 -10.06
N GLY A 86 15.01 -14.92 -9.98
CA GLY A 86 15.84 -16.11 -10.23
C GLY A 86 16.45 -16.13 -11.63
N ARG A 87 15.67 -15.79 -12.66
CA ARG A 87 16.17 -15.66 -14.04
C ARG A 87 17.19 -14.53 -14.18
N ALA A 88 16.96 -13.38 -13.55
CA ALA A 88 17.90 -12.27 -13.59
C ALA A 88 19.23 -12.63 -12.91
N CYS A 89 19.19 -13.31 -11.77
CA CYS A 89 20.40 -13.80 -11.08
C CYS A 89 21.16 -14.86 -11.88
N ALA A 90 20.45 -15.77 -12.56
CA ALA A 90 21.07 -16.78 -13.42
C ALA A 90 21.71 -16.16 -14.67
N ALA A 91 21.04 -15.19 -15.30
CA ALA A 91 21.59 -14.45 -16.44
C ALA A 91 22.85 -13.65 -16.05
N ALA A 92 22.86 -13.05 -14.87
CA ALA A 92 24.03 -12.32 -14.36
C ALA A 92 25.24 -13.24 -14.10
N HIS A 93 25.02 -14.48 -13.65
CA HIS A 93 26.10 -15.47 -13.46
C HIS A 93 26.61 -16.07 -14.76
N ALA A 94 25.78 -16.19 -15.79
CA ALA A 94 26.19 -16.72 -17.09
C ALA A 94 26.98 -15.71 -17.95
N ALA A 95 26.95 -14.42 -17.58
CA ALA A 95 27.63 -13.32 -18.27
C ALA A 95 28.97 -12.92 -17.62
N ALA A 96 29.39 -13.62 -16.55
CA ALA A 96 30.65 -13.43 -15.83
C ALA A 96 31.62 -14.58 -16.14
#